data_AF-A0A8T5KZQ0-F1
#
_entry.id   AF-A0A8T5KZQ0-F1
#
_cell.length_a   1.000
_cell.length_b   1.000
_cell.length_c   1.000
_cell.angle_alpha   90.00
_cell.angle_beta   90.00
_cell.angle_gamma   90.00
#
_symmetry.space_group_name_H-M   'P 1'
#
loop_
_entity.id
_entity.type
_entity.pdbx_description
1 polymer ?
#
loop_
_entity_poly.entity_id
_entity_poly.type
_entity_poly.pdbx_seq_one_letter_code
_entity_poly.pdbx_strand_id
1 'polypeptide(L)'
;MKTTILIQEKTFEATRKSMKDNQNKTIIFSSDDDELNRKVLEKEIIQILLLNQTNRKDYSKQRNSGFNQVMAKIVKKNKINLGINLDEIISSKPKQKAEILARIKQNIKLCNKNNLPIVFVGKIQKEIYDLKALGLVLGISTKISSTMKYLNL
;
A
#
# COMPACT_ATOMS: atom_id res chain seq x y z
N MET A 1 7.55 -18.88 -11.10
CA MET A 1 7.57 -17.69 -10.23
C MET A 1 6.83 -16.57 -10.95
N LYS A 2 5.78 -15.98 -10.36
CA LYS A 2 5.12 -14.81 -10.99
C LYS A 2 6.06 -13.62 -10.87
N THR A 3 6.53 -13.09 -12.00
CA THR A 3 7.33 -11.87 -12.03
C THR A 3 6.48 -10.71 -11.47
N THR A 4 7.05 -9.95 -10.54
CA THR A 4 6.42 -8.77 -9.95
C THR A 4 7.02 -7.53 -10.60
N ILE A 5 6.20 -6.52 -10.88
CA ILE A 5 6.68 -5.23 -11.36
C ILE A 5 6.12 -4.11 -10.50
N LEU A 6 7.01 -3.22 -10.09
CA LEU A 6 6.66 -1.93 -9.51
C LEU A 6 6.54 -0.89 -10.63
N ILE A 7 5.37 -0.25 -10.73
CA ILE A 7 5.10 0.84 -11.65
C ILE A 7 5.00 2.14 -10.83
N GLN A 8 5.93 3.05 -11.10
CA GLN A 8 6.02 4.39 -10.49
C GLN A 8 6.01 5.45 -11.60
N GLU A 9 4.86 5.57 -12.25
CA GLU A 9 4.68 6.53 -13.35
C GLU A 9 3.92 7.77 -12.85
N LYS A 10 4.33 8.94 -13.34
CA LYS A 10 3.73 10.23 -12.95
C LYS A 10 2.45 10.55 -13.73
N THR A 11 2.25 9.93 -14.89
CA THR A 11 1.14 10.23 -15.79
C THR A 11 0.27 9.00 -16.01
N PHE A 12 -1.06 9.17 -15.99
CA PHE A 12 -2.02 8.09 -16.18
C PHE A 12 -1.81 7.30 -17.49
N GLU A 13 -1.47 7.98 -18.58
CA GLU A 13 -1.25 7.33 -19.88
C GLU A 13 -0.01 6.43 -19.88
N ALA A 14 1.08 6.90 -19.26
CA ALA A 14 2.30 6.12 -19.09
C ALA A 14 2.04 4.90 -18.20
N THR A 15 1.34 5.10 -17.07
CA THR A 15 0.89 4.01 -16.20
C THR A 15 0.11 2.96 -16.98
N ARG A 16 -0.86 3.39 -17.79
CA ARG A 16 -1.72 2.50 -18.58
C ARG A 16 -0.93 1.71 -19.62
N LYS A 17 0.04 2.34 -20.28
CA LYS A 17 0.92 1.66 -21.23
C LYS A 17 1.75 0.58 -20.54
N SER A 18 2.42 0.94 -19.44
CA SER A 18 3.23 0.00 -18.64
C SER A 18 2.41 -1.16 -18.07
N MET A 19 1.14 -0.95 -17.74
CA MET A 19 0.23 -2.02 -17.30
C MET A 19 -0.19 -2.94 -18.46
N LYS A 20 -0.50 -2.38 -19.63
CA LYS A 20 -0.86 -3.16 -20.83
C LYS A 20 0.29 -4.07 -21.28
N ASP A 21 1.51 -3.58 -21.19
CA ASP A 21 2.71 -4.33 -21.59
C ASP A 21 3.03 -5.48 -20.61
N ASN A 22 2.45 -5.47 -19.41
CA ASN A 22 2.79 -6.41 -18.32
C ASN A 22 1.59 -7.19 -17.76
N GLN A 23 0.56 -7.45 -18.58
CA GLN A 23 -0.67 -8.16 -18.17
C GLN A 23 -0.46 -9.53 -17.51
N ASN A 24 0.66 -10.21 -17.80
CA ASN A 24 0.97 -11.54 -17.25
C ASN A 24 1.69 -11.51 -15.89
N LYS A 25 1.94 -10.32 -15.33
CA LYS A 25 2.76 -10.12 -14.12
C LYS A 25 1.93 -9.56 -12.97
N THR A 26 2.46 -9.66 -11.75
CA THR A 26 1.82 -9.03 -10.59
C THR A 26 2.20 -7.55 -10.56
N ILE A 27 1.21 -6.68 -10.77
CA ILE A 27 1.36 -5.24 -10.88
C ILE A 27 1.19 -4.60 -9.50
N ILE A 28 2.27 -3.98 -9.02
CA ILE A 28 2.27 -3.08 -7.89
C ILE A 28 2.30 -1.65 -8.42
N PHE A 29 1.30 -0.86 -8.09
CA PHE A 29 1.28 0.56 -8.44
C PHE A 29 1.62 1.41 -7.21
N SER A 30 2.49 2.41 -7.40
CA SER A 30 2.87 3.37 -6.37
C SER A 30 2.94 4.76 -6.99
N SER A 31 2.27 5.73 -6.38
CA SER A 31 2.42 7.15 -6.72
C SER A 31 2.20 8.02 -5.48
N ASP A 32 2.85 9.17 -5.46
CA ASP A 32 2.66 10.19 -4.43
C ASP A 32 1.40 11.04 -4.68
N ASP A 33 0.85 11.00 -5.89
CA ASP A 33 -0.35 11.72 -6.29
C ASP A 33 -1.63 10.91 -5.98
N ASP A 34 -2.42 11.42 -5.02
CA ASP A 34 -3.68 10.81 -4.58
C ASP A 34 -4.75 10.78 -5.68
N GLU A 35 -4.77 11.78 -6.58
CA GLU A 35 -5.72 11.83 -7.68
C GLU A 35 -5.39 10.78 -8.74
N LEU A 36 -4.09 10.62 -9.05
CA LEU A 36 -3.63 9.56 -9.93
C LEU A 36 -3.92 8.18 -9.32
N ASN A 37 -3.64 7.98 -8.04
CA ASN A 37 -3.95 6.76 -7.31
C ASN A 37 -5.43 6.39 -7.44
N ARG A 38 -6.33 7.37 -7.26
CA ARG A 38 -7.77 7.16 -7.41
C ARG A 38 -8.14 6.80 -8.85
N LYS A 39 -7.63 7.51 -9.86
CA LYS A 39 -7.92 7.23 -11.28
C LYS A 39 -7.47 5.82 -11.68
N VAL A 40 -6.29 5.40 -11.25
CA VAL A 40 -5.76 4.05 -11.50
C VAL A 40 -6.61 2.99 -10.81
N LEU A 41 -6.96 3.21 -9.54
CA LEU A 41 -7.86 2.31 -8.81
C LEU A 41 -9.22 2.13 -9.50
N GLU A 42 -9.76 3.18 -10.12
CA GLU A 42 -11.08 3.15 -10.77
C GLU A 42 -11.04 2.52 -12.17
N LYS A 43 -10.00 2.77 -12.96
CA LYS A 43 -9.96 2.45 -14.40
C LYS A 43 -9.11 1.24 -14.77
N GLU A 44 -8.13 0.88 -13.96
CA GLU A 44 -7.12 -0.13 -14.32
C GLU A 44 -7.15 -1.34 -13.38
N ILE A 45 -6.64 -2.48 -13.87
CA ILE A 45 -6.62 -3.74 -13.12
C ILE A 45 -5.23 -3.89 -12.48
N ILE A 46 -5.11 -3.47 -11.22
CA ILE A 46 -3.90 -3.67 -10.41
C ILE A 46 -4.14 -4.71 -9.33
N GLN A 47 -3.08 -5.35 -8.83
CA GLN A 47 -3.21 -6.32 -7.73
C GLN A 47 -2.86 -5.69 -6.38
N ILE A 48 -1.94 -4.73 -6.36
CA ILE A 48 -1.46 -4.09 -5.12
C ILE A 48 -1.33 -2.58 -5.35
N LEU A 49 -1.92 -1.79 -4.45
CA LEU A 49 -1.64 -0.36 -4.33
C LEU A 49 -0.64 -0.14 -3.20
N LEU A 50 0.59 0.22 -3.53
CA LEU A 50 1.64 0.54 -2.57
C LEU A 50 1.57 2.04 -2.24
N LEU A 51 1.40 2.37 -0.96
CA LEU A 51 1.33 3.75 -0.51
C LEU A 51 2.60 4.14 0.25
N ASN A 52 3.36 5.06 -0.35
CA ASN A 52 4.50 5.71 0.30
C ASN A 52 4.00 6.79 1.28
N GLN A 53 4.56 6.77 2.49
CA GLN A 53 4.15 7.66 3.58
C GLN A 53 5.20 8.73 3.88
N THR A 54 6.36 8.65 3.24
CA THR A 54 7.44 9.63 3.37
C THR A 54 7.02 10.97 2.75
N ASN A 55 7.50 12.08 3.32
CA ASN A 55 7.31 13.45 2.79
C ASN A 55 5.87 13.95 2.58
N ARG A 56 4.83 13.26 3.08
CA ARG A 56 3.47 13.78 3.07
C ARG A 56 3.32 14.90 4.11
N LYS A 57 2.62 15.98 3.74
CA LYS A 57 2.27 17.08 4.65
C LYS A 57 0.91 16.82 5.27
N ASP A 58 0.85 16.85 6.60
CA ASP A 58 -0.39 16.66 7.33
C ASP A 58 -1.32 17.87 7.19
N TYR A 59 -2.63 17.62 7.26
CA TYR A 59 -3.65 18.66 7.32
C TYR A 59 -3.86 19.09 8.77
N SER A 60 -4.40 20.30 8.98
CA SER A 60 -4.59 20.86 10.33
C SER A 60 -5.42 19.97 11.28
N LYS A 61 -6.32 19.14 10.76
CA LYS A 61 -7.22 18.28 11.56
C LYS A 61 -6.92 16.78 11.46
N GLN A 62 -6.07 16.36 10.51
CA GLN A 62 -5.84 14.93 10.24
C GLN A 62 -4.51 14.71 9.53
N ARG A 63 -3.91 13.54 9.75
CA ARG A 63 -2.71 13.15 9.01
C ARG A 63 -3.08 12.84 7.57
N ASN A 64 -2.22 13.27 6.65
CA ASN A 64 -2.37 12.91 5.25
C ASN A 64 -1.68 11.58 5.01
N SER A 65 -2.46 10.50 4.88
CA SER A 65 -1.95 9.14 4.64
C SER A 65 -2.13 8.65 3.20
N GLY A 66 -2.63 9.52 2.31
CA GLY A 66 -2.95 9.19 0.91
C GLY A 66 -4.04 8.13 0.72
N PHE A 67 -4.77 7.78 1.78
CA PHE A 67 -5.82 6.78 1.75
C PHE A 67 -7.05 7.25 2.50
N ASN A 68 -8.21 7.17 1.84
CA ASN A 68 -9.48 7.61 2.40
C ASN A 68 -10.55 6.51 2.29
N GLN A 69 -11.73 6.78 2.86
CA GLN A 69 -12.86 5.85 2.83
C GLN A 69 -13.36 5.55 1.41
N VAL A 70 -13.23 6.50 0.47
CA VAL A 70 -13.67 6.32 -0.93
C VAL A 70 -12.76 5.34 -1.65
N MET A 71 -11.44 5.54 -1.55
CA MET A 71 -10.43 4.62 -2.08
C MET A 71 -10.58 3.23 -1.47
N ALA A 72 -10.83 3.13 -0.17
CA ALA A 72 -11.06 1.83 0.48
C ALA A 72 -12.25 1.06 -0.11
N LYS A 73 -13.35 1.75 -0.48
CA LYS A 73 -14.49 1.13 -1.16
C LYS A 73 -14.13 0.66 -2.58
N ILE A 74 -13.37 1.46 -3.32
CA ILE A 74 -12.92 1.13 -4.68
C ILE A 74 -11.98 -0.08 -4.65
N VAL A 75 -10.99 -0.07 -3.76
CA VAL A 75 -10.05 -1.17 -3.52
C VAL A 75 -10.81 -2.46 -3.19
N LYS A 76 -11.84 -2.39 -2.33
CA LYS A 76 -12.68 -3.53 -2.00
C LYS A 76 -13.44 -4.07 -3.22
N LYS A 77 -14.08 -3.17 -3.98
CA LYS A 77 -14.86 -3.51 -5.19
C LYS A 77 -13.98 -4.22 -6.22
N ASN A 78 -12.76 -3.73 -6.40
CA ASN A 78 -11.83 -4.21 -7.41
C ASN A 78 -10.91 -5.33 -6.90
N LYS A 79 -11.10 -5.80 -5.66
CA LYS A 79 -10.32 -6.87 -5.00
C LYS A 79 -8.80 -6.60 -5.00
N ILE A 80 -8.44 -5.33 -4.80
CA ILE A 80 -7.05 -4.86 -4.76
C ILE A 80 -6.51 -5.00 -3.33
N ASN A 81 -5.24 -5.34 -3.17
CA ASN A 81 -4.58 -5.39 -1.86
C ASN A 81 -3.91 -4.06 -1.54
N LEU A 82 -3.91 -3.66 -0.25
CA LEU A 82 -3.15 -2.49 0.19
C LEU A 82 -1.70 -2.91 0.52
N GLY A 83 -0.74 -2.31 -0.15
CA GLY A 83 0.69 -2.48 0.06
C GLY A 83 1.23 -1.48 1.09
N ILE A 84 1.96 -1.98 2.09
CA ILE A 84 2.75 -1.17 3.02
C ILE A 84 4.22 -1.31 2.66
N ASN A 85 4.90 -0.19 2.43
CA ASN A 85 6.32 -0.15 2.13
C ASN A 85 7.14 -0.34 3.42
N LEU A 86 7.77 -1.50 3.58
CA LEU A 86 8.58 -1.83 4.74
C LEU A 86 9.95 -1.13 4.71
N ASP A 87 10.51 -0.93 3.52
CA ASP A 87 11.82 -0.29 3.36
C ASP A 87 11.78 1.16 3.86
N GLU A 88 10.66 1.86 3.66
CA GLU A 88 10.43 3.19 4.23
C GLU A 88 10.53 3.16 5.76
N ILE A 89 9.89 2.19 6.41
CA ILE A 89 9.90 2.09 7.87
C ILE A 89 11.33 1.82 8.37
N ILE A 90 12.06 0.90 7.73
CA ILE A 90 13.39 0.49 8.18
C ILE A 90 14.41 1.61 8.01
N SER A 91 14.41 2.29 6.85
CA SER A 91 15.41 3.31 6.50
C SER A 91 15.18 4.70 7.11
N SER A 92 13.99 4.95 7.65
CA SER A 92 13.61 6.27 8.17
C SER A 92 14.28 6.63 9.50
N LYS A 93 14.58 7.93 9.66
CA LYS A 93 15.03 8.52 10.94
C LYS A 93 13.95 8.40 12.03
N PRO A 94 14.28 8.40 13.32
CA PRO A 94 13.31 8.14 14.41
C PRO A 94 12.03 8.98 14.36
N LYS A 95 12.16 10.30 14.14
CA LYS A 95 11.00 11.21 14.03
C LYS A 95 10.11 10.87 12.82
N GLN A 96 10.72 10.71 11.65
CA GLN A 96 10.03 10.36 10.41
C GLN A 96 9.38 8.97 10.49
N LYS A 97 10.07 8.00 11.12
CA LYS A 97 9.53 6.67 11.40
C LYS A 97 8.25 6.76 12.22
N ALA A 98 8.22 7.56 13.29
CA ALA A 98 7.01 7.73 14.10
C ALA A 98 5.84 8.30 13.27
N GLU A 99 6.10 9.29 12.41
CA GLU A 99 5.09 9.88 11.51
C GLU A 99 4.56 8.85 10.50
N ILE A 100 5.45 8.07 9.87
CA ILE A 100 5.12 7.00 8.93
C ILE A 100 4.25 5.94 9.61
N LEU A 101 4.67 5.45 10.79
CA LEU A 101 3.91 4.45 11.54
C LEU A 101 2.51 4.96 11.93
N ALA A 102 2.41 6.25 12.30
CA ALA A 102 1.13 6.86 12.63
C ALA A 102 0.18 6.92 11.41
N ARG A 103 0.70 7.19 10.21
CA ARG A 103 -0.07 7.17 8.95
C ARG A 103 -0.46 5.74 8.55
N ILE A 104 0.45 4.79 8.69
CA ILE A 104 0.17 3.37 8.44
C ILE A 104 -0.94 2.87 9.36
N LYS A 105 -0.91 3.22 10.65
CA LYS A 105 -1.97 2.88 11.62
C LYS A 105 -3.34 3.43 11.21
N GLN A 106 -3.37 4.65 10.66
CA GLN A 106 -4.60 5.23 10.10
C GLN A 106 -5.11 4.43 8.89
N ASN A 107 -4.23 4.03 7.98
CA ASN A 107 -4.60 3.20 6.83
C ASN A 107 -5.10 1.82 7.26
N ILE A 108 -4.43 1.18 8.24
CA ILE A 108 -4.86 -0.09 8.82
C ILE A 108 -6.26 0.02 9.43
N LYS A 109 -6.58 1.11 10.13
CA LYS A 109 -7.93 1.33 10.67
C LYS A 109 -9.00 1.33 9.56
N LEU A 110 -8.69 1.95 8.42
CA LEU A 110 -9.57 1.96 7.24
C LEU A 110 -9.69 0.56 6.61
N CYS A 111 -8.59 -0.20 6.55
CA CYS A 111 -8.57 -1.57 6.06
C CYS A 111 -9.36 -2.52 6.96
N ASN A 112 -9.18 -2.45 8.28
CA ASN A 112 -9.94 -3.24 9.25
C ASN A 112 -11.44 -2.97 9.10
N LYS A 113 -11.84 -1.69 9.01
CA LYS A 113 -13.26 -1.32 8.84
C LYS A 113 -13.87 -1.93 7.57
N ASN A 114 -13.10 -2.01 6.49
CA ASN A 114 -13.59 -2.47 5.20
C ASN A 114 -13.26 -3.95 4.90
N ASN A 115 -12.57 -4.65 5.81
CA ASN A 115 -12.01 -6.00 5.61
C ASN A 115 -11.11 -6.09 4.36
N LEU A 116 -10.19 -5.13 4.21
CA LEU A 116 -9.26 -5.11 3.10
C LEU A 116 -8.00 -5.94 3.39
N PRO A 117 -7.52 -6.76 2.45
CA PRO A 117 -6.26 -7.47 2.59
C PRO A 117 -5.08 -6.49 2.55
N ILE A 118 -4.08 -6.77 3.39
CA ILE A 118 -2.86 -5.98 3.55
C ILE A 118 -1.66 -6.85 3.19
N VAL A 119 -0.73 -6.28 2.41
CA VAL A 119 0.51 -6.93 1.97
C VAL A 119 1.69 -6.05 2.36
N PHE A 120 2.73 -6.65 2.94
CA PHE A 120 3.99 -5.94 3.13
C PHE A 120 4.86 -6.10 1.89
N VAL A 121 5.47 -5.00 1.47
CA VAL A 121 6.32 -4.93 0.30
C VAL A 121 7.66 -4.34 0.71
N GLY A 122 8.75 -4.97 0.28
CA GLY A 122 10.11 -4.49 0.53
C GLY A 122 11.14 -5.25 -0.30
N LYS A 123 12.39 -4.80 -0.25
CA LYS A 123 13.54 -5.44 -0.92
C LYS A 123 14.19 -6.53 -0.08
N ILE A 124 14.13 -6.38 1.25
CA ILE A 124 14.78 -7.30 2.18
C ILE A 124 13.74 -8.31 2.64
N GLN A 125 13.91 -9.56 2.23
CA GLN A 125 13.05 -10.64 2.68
C GLN A 125 13.05 -10.74 4.21
N LYS A 126 11.85 -10.66 4.80
CA LYS A 126 11.61 -10.84 6.23
C LYS A 126 10.72 -12.04 6.46
N GLU A 127 10.85 -12.64 7.63
CA GLU A 127 9.98 -13.74 8.01
C GLU A 127 8.54 -13.26 8.17
N ILE A 128 7.61 -14.12 7.74
CA ILE A 128 6.17 -13.82 7.79
C ILE A 128 5.70 -13.65 9.25
N TYR A 129 6.32 -14.36 10.20
CA TYR A 129 5.99 -14.25 11.62
C TYR A 129 6.30 -12.86 12.18
N ASP A 130 7.47 -12.31 11.88
CA ASP A 130 7.85 -10.95 12.28
C ASP A 130 6.91 -9.90 11.70
N LEU A 131 6.53 -10.07 10.43
CA LEU A 131 5.60 -9.16 9.76
C LEU A 131 4.20 -9.22 10.36
N LYS A 132 3.74 -10.42 10.74
CA LYS A 132 2.46 -10.58 11.46
C LYS A 132 2.51 -9.93 12.83
N ALA A 133 3.61 -10.11 13.57
CA ALA A 133 3.81 -9.46 14.88
C ALA A 133 3.79 -7.93 14.74
N LEU A 134 4.53 -7.39 13.77
CA LEU A 134 4.50 -5.95 13.45
C LEU A 134 3.09 -5.49 13.08
N GLY A 135 2.40 -6.24 12.22
CA GLY A 135 1.01 -5.96 11.84
C GLY A 135 0.08 -5.87 13.04
N LEU A 136 0.17 -6.81 13.99
CA LEU A 136 -0.62 -6.81 15.22
C LEU A 136 -0.32 -5.58 16.08
N VAL A 137 0.96 -5.20 16.24
CA VAL A 137 1.37 -3.99 16.97
C VAL A 137 0.79 -2.72 16.33
N LEU A 138 0.71 -2.68 14.99
CA LEU A 138 0.11 -1.57 14.26
C LEU A 138 -1.43 -1.56 14.29
N GLY A 139 -2.05 -2.60 14.86
CA GLY A 139 -3.48 -2.71 15.06
C GLY A 139 -4.23 -3.43 13.94
N ILE A 140 -3.56 -4.28 13.16
CA ILE A 140 -4.22 -5.16 12.19
C ILE A 140 -5.05 -6.20 12.95
N SER A 141 -6.29 -6.42 12.51
CA SER A 141 -7.13 -7.47 13.09
C SER A 141 -6.57 -8.87 12.81
N THR A 142 -6.77 -9.81 13.74
CA THR A 142 -6.31 -11.21 13.60
C THR A 142 -6.83 -11.88 12.33
N LYS A 143 -8.06 -11.53 11.92
CA LYS A 143 -8.69 -12.00 10.68
C LYS A 143 -7.94 -11.57 9.41
N ILE A 144 -7.41 -10.36 9.38
CA ILE A 144 -6.62 -9.87 8.23
C ILE A 144 -5.18 -10.40 8.32
N SER A 145 -4.62 -10.46 9.53
CA SER A 145 -3.26 -10.98 9.79
C SER A 145 -3.04 -12.40 9.23
N SER A 146 -4.05 -13.28 9.31
CA SER A 146 -3.96 -14.64 8.75
C SER A 146 -3.77 -14.67 7.23
N THR A 147 -4.30 -13.66 6.52
CA THR A 147 -4.23 -13.53 5.06
C THR A 147 -3.03 -12.70 4.58
N MET A 148 -2.22 -12.17 5.49
CA MET A 148 -1.07 -11.34 5.14
C MET A 148 -0.04 -12.11 4.33
N LYS A 149 0.50 -11.41 3.33
CA LYS A 149 1.59 -11.90 2.48
C LYS A 149 2.73 -10.89 2.51
N TYR A 150 3.93 -11.40 2.29
CA TYR A 150 5.10 -10.61 1.98
C TYR A 150 5.37 -10.72 0.48
N LEU A 151 5.67 -9.60 -0.15
CA LEU A 151 6.05 -9.57 -1.55
C LEU A 151 7.42 -8.92 -1.68
N ASN A 152 8.37 -9.67 -2.25
CA ASN A 152 9.70 -9.15 -2.53
C ASN A 152 9.68 -8.37 -3.84
N LEU A 153 10.30 -7.18 -3.82
CA LEU A 153 10.53 -6.33 -4.98
C LEU A 153 11.96 -6.47 -5.50
#